data_AF-A0A8H6S2C8-F1
#
_entry.id   AF-A0A8H6S2C8-F1
#
_cell.length_a   1.000
_cell.length_b   1.000
_cell.length_c   1.000
_cell.angle_alpha   90.00
_cell.angle_beta   90.00
_cell.angle_gamma   90.00
#
_symmetry.space_group_name_H-M   'P 1'
#
loop_
_entity.id
_entity.type
_entity.pdbx_description
1 polymer ?
#
loop_
_entity_poly.entity_id
_entity_poly.type
_entity_poly.pdbx_seq_one_letter_code
_entity_poly.pdbx_strand_id
1 'polypeptide(L)'
;MVIAGPAAAALDSLDPSQREFIQSLPKAELHAHLNGCLPLSLLQDMASQYISDAAQTKIVEEGIAKLQKGIILDEIHDFFGLFPAIYALTSNTTNMRRATRAVLGQFLDGTKPWCSYLELRSTPRQTEEMTRKEYLHAVLDEVEQYPSHKAAFIVSLDRRMGVEELKECVDLACSLKSEGRRVVGIDLCGDPRAGDMKILEEYLDMAKTAGLLITLHIAETAENSYEETKQLLSYQPNRLGHATFLDDEAKTLVRESKMCIEICLSSNILCKTVPRLEDHHIRYYIQHDHPVVICTDDTLPFRTSLEGEYALLLALPPLGLGLTEVERPDLLPSFLSLMNSAVVSGLHARAGPVPESVIVFDVLTVIAFIILILSVTVARLSGIQRVKTWYLLQLSSAFCCLSFLFLVGHQTGPEPPLQFCAFSAALIYAAPPMVAAAALCFVIELYLRLSSALYSKKISDILVDRITWSIPMIHGWAI
;
A
#
# COMPACT_ATOMS: atom_id res chain seq x y z
N MET A 1 11.75 20.73 9.66
CA MET A 1 12.74 20.47 8.60
C MET A 1 12.74 21.66 7.64
N VAL A 2 13.91 22.12 7.17
CA VAL A 2 13.99 23.23 6.21
C VAL A 2 14.16 22.64 4.81
N ILE A 3 13.08 22.60 4.04
CA ILE A 3 13.10 22.22 2.62
C ILE A 3 13.98 23.24 1.86
N ALA A 4 14.80 22.79 0.91
CA ALA A 4 15.67 23.65 0.11
C ALA A 4 15.83 23.10 -1.32
N GLY A 5 16.56 23.82 -2.17
CA GLY A 5 16.91 23.34 -3.51
C GLY A 5 15.71 23.24 -4.45
N PRO A 6 15.72 22.26 -5.39
CA PRO A 6 14.67 22.10 -6.39
C PRO A 6 13.27 21.96 -5.79
N ALA A 7 13.12 21.14 -4.74
CA ALA A 7 11.84 20.90 -4.08
C ALA A 7 11.25 22.18 -3.46
N ALA A 8 12.08 23.01 -2.80
CA ALA A 8 11.64 24.30 -2.27
C ALA A 8 11.22 25.25 -3.38
N ALA A 9 12.02 25.36 -4.45
CA ALA A 9 11.71 26.24 -5.58
C ALA A 9 10.40 25.83 -6.28
N ALA A 10 10.18 24.53 -6.45
CA ALA A 10 8.93 24.00 -6.99
C ALA A 10 7.75 24.32 -6.07
N LEU A 11 7.86 24.02 -4.78
CA LEU A 11 6.81 24.29 -3.80
C LEU A 11 6.47 25.79 -3.71
N ASP A 12 7.49 26.65 -3.76
CA ASP A 12 7.34 28.11 -3.72
C ASP A 12 6.61 28.66 -4.96
N SER A 13 6.74 28.00 -6.10
CA SER A 13 6.05 28.37 -7.34
C SER A 13 4.56 28.02 -7.37
N LEU A 14 4.10 27.13 -6.48
CA LEU A 14 2.71 26.69 -6.44
C LEU A 14 1.81 27.70 -5.73
N ASP A 15 0.61 27.90 -6.27
CA ASP A 15 -0.43 28.68 -5.63
C ASP A 15 -1.04 27.95 -4.41
N PRO A 16 -1.79 28.66 -3.53
CA PRO A 16 -2.35 28.06 -2.33
C PRO A 16 -3.27 26.85 -2.58
N SER A 17 -4.02 26.84 -3.69
CA SER A 17 -4.93 25.75 -4.02
C SER A 17 -4.19 24.50 -4.45
N GLN A 18 -3.09 24.64 -5.20
CA GLN A 18 -2.22 23.53 -5.58
C GLN A 18 -1.52 22.91 -4.37
N ARG A 19 -1.07 23.73 -3.42
CA ARG A 19 -0.47 23.25 -2.16
C ARG A 19 -1.51 22.53 -1.30
N GLU A 20 -2.70 23.07 -1.18
CA GLU A 20 -3.80 22.43 -0.44
C GLU A 20 -4.19 21.09 -1.08
N PHE A 21 -4.23 21.04 -2.42
CA PHE A 21 -4.43 19.80 -3.16
C PHE A 21 -3.38 18.74 -2.81
N ILE A 22 -2.08 19.04 -2.93
CA ILE A 22 -1.00 18.10 -2.56
C ILE A 22 -1.17 17.61 -1.12
N GLN A 23 -1.45 18.51 -0.19
CA GLN A 23 -1.63 18.18 1.22
C GLN A 23 -2.84 17.28 1.48
N SER A 24 -3.91 17.44 0.71
CA SER A 24 -5.13 16.64 0.83
C SER A 24 -5.00 15.22 0.29
N LEU A 25 -4.01 14.96 -0.58
CA LEU A 25 -3.83 13.64 -1.19
C LEU A 25 -3.43 12.59 -0.14
N PRO A 26 -4.11 11.43 -0.10
CA PRO A 26 -3.60 10.27 0.62
C PRO A 26 -2.39 9.74 -0.15
N LYS A 27 -1.21 9.91 0.44
CA LYS A 27 0.07 9.51 -0.18
C LYS A 27 0.65 8.30 0.55
N ALA A 28 1.30 7.40 -0.17
CA ALA A 28 2.15 6.37 0.40
C ALA A 28 3.61 6.79 0.24
N GLU A 29 4.41 6.64 1.30
CA GLU A 29 5.87 6.73 1.23
C GLU A 29 6.43 5.31 1.28
N LEU A 30 7.04 4.87 0.19
CA LEU A 30 7.51 3.50 0.06
C LEU A 30 9.02 3.41 -0.01
N HIS A 31 9.73 4.53 -0.08
CA HIS A 31 11.19 4.58 -0.17
C HIS A 31 11.71 5.76 0.66
N ALA A 32 11.81 5.51 1.97
CA ALA A 32 12.40 6.44 2.92
C ALA A 32 13.39 5.70 3.83
N HIS A 33 14.68 6.03 3.72
CA HIS A 33 15.72 5.44 4.55
C HIS A 33 15.75 6.12 5.91
N LEU A 34 15.62 5.34 6.98
CA LEU A 34 15.53 5.86 8.34
C LEU A 34 16.69 6.80 8.69
N ASN A 35 17.93 6.37 8.44
CA ASN A 35 19.10 7.16 8.81
C ASN A 35 19.25 8.46 8.00
N GLY A 36 18.81 8.54 6.73
CA GLY A 36 18.83 9.78 5.97
C GLY A 36 17.52 10.56 5.98
N CYS A 37 16.52 10.12 6.75
CA CYS A 37 15.32 10.89 7.03
C CYS A 37 15.31 11.58 8.40
N LEU A 38 16.42 11.52 9.15
CA LEU A 38 16.46 12.06 10.51
C LEU A 38 16.33 13.59 10.53
N PRO A 39 15.45 14.15 11.38
CA PRO A 39 15.39 15.60 11.55
C PRO A 39 16.73 16.15 12.03
N LEU A 40 17.26 17.16 11.32
CA LEU A 40 18.54 17.79 11.70
C LEU A 40 18.56 18.27 13.15
N SER A 41 17.43 18.81 13.64
CA SER A 41 17.32 19.26 15.04
C SER A 41 17.50 18.13 16.05
N LEU A 42 17.06 16.90 15.73
CA LEU A 42 17.30 15.73 16.58
C LEU A 42 18.78 15.37 16.58
N LEU A 43 19.42 15.38 15.41
CA LEU A 43 20.85 15.09 15.31
C LEU A 43 21.69 16.12 16.08
N GLN A 44 21.33 17.40 16.04
CA GLN A 44 21.97 18.45 16.82
C GLN A 44 21.79 18.23 18.33
N ASP A 45 20.59 17.85 18.77
CA ASP A 45 20.32 17.50 20.17
C ASP A 45 21.14 16.28 20.63
N MET A 46 21.14 15.20 19.84
CA MET A 46 21.95 14.01 20.12
C MET A 46 23.45 14.32 20.16
N ALA A 47 23.94 15.14 19.22
CA ALA A 47 25.33 15.58 19.19
C ALA A 47 25.74 16.36 20.44
N SER A 48 24.84 17.20 20.98
CA SER A 48 25.12 17.96 22.22
C SER A 48 25.29 17.07 23.46
N GLN A 49 24.76 15.85 23.41
CA GLN A 49 24.82 14.85 24.48
C GLN A 49 25.81 13.72 24.14
N TYR A 50 26.50 13.80 22.99
CA TYR A 50 27.36 12.74 22.51
C TYR A 50 28.70 12.77 23.25
N ILE A 51 29.00 11.68 23.97
CA ILE A 51 30.24 11.52 24.72
C ILE A 51 30.99 10.35 24.09
N SER A 52 32.12 10.63 23.45
CA SER A 52 33.01 9.64 22.83
C SER A 52 34.45 10.15 22.83
N ASP A 53 35.36 9.41 22.20
CA ASP A 53 36.73 9.87 22.00
C ASP A 53 36.81 11.11 21.10
N ALA A 54 37.98 11.75 21.07
CA ALA A 54 38.18 13.00 20.33
C ALA A 54 38.02 12.83 18.81
N ALA A 55 38.33 11.65 18.27
CA ALA A 55 38.20 11.40 16.84
C ALA A 55 36.73 11.25 16.44
N GLN A 56 35.95 10.48 17.20
CA GLN A 56 34.50 10.32 16.96
C GLN A 56 33.73 11.62 17.19
N THR A 57 34.08 12.36 18.24
CA THR A 57 33.48 13.68 18.51
C THR A 57 33.68 14.61 17.32
N LYS A 58 34.90 14.65 16.75
CA LYS A 58 35.20 15.45 15.56
C LYS A 58 34.39 15.02 14.33
N ILE A 59 34.26 13.71 14.09
CA ILE A 59 33.44 13.18 12.98
C ILE A 59 31.99 13.66 13.10
N VAL A 60 31.42 13.61 14.30
CA VAL A 60 30.07 14.08 14.57
C VAL A 60 29.95 15.59 14.34
N GLU A 61 30.83 16.40 14.92
CA GLU A 61 30.80 17.86 14.77
C GLU A 61 30.91 18.30 13.29
N GLU A 62 31.86 17.73 12.54
CA GLU A 62 32.06 18.03 11.13
C GLU A 62 30.86 17.59 10.28
N GLY A 63 30.30 16.41 10.56
CA GLY A 63 29.12 15.88 9.88
C GLY A 63 27.88 16.76 10.11
N ILE A 64 27.60 17.15 11.35
CA ILE A 64 26.48 18.05 11.68
C ILE A 64 26.67 19.41 11.02
N ALA A 65 27.88 19.97 11.05
CA ALA A 65 28.17 21.24 10.38
C ALA A 65 27.96 21.16 8.86
N LYS A 66 28.33 20.04 8.22
CA LYS A 66 28.09 19.80 6.80
C LYS A 66 26.59 19.71 6.49
N LEU A 67 25.83 18.94 7.26
CA LEU A 67 24.38 18.79 7.11
C LEU A 67 23.65 20.13 7.30
N GLN A 68 24.08 20.95 8.25
CA GLN A 68 23.48 22.27 8.52
C GLN A 68 23.70 23.26 7.37
N LYS A 69 24.89 23.28 6.75
CA LYS A 69 25.18 24.14 5.60
C LYS A 69 24.39 23.73 4.35
N GLY A 70 23.98 22.47 4.28
CA GLY A 70 23.48 21.85 3.05
C GLY A 70 24.62 21.23 2.26
N ILE A 71 24.29 20.22 1.47
CA ILE A 71 25.26 19.38 0.78
C ILE A 71 25.26 19.72 -0.70
N ILE A 72 26.47 19.78 -1.26
CA ILE A 72 26.69 19.74 -2.71
C ILE A 72 27.28 18.36 -2.98
N LEU A 73 26.65 17.62 -3.87
CA LEU A 73 27.09 16.33 -4.36
C LEU A 73 27.59 16.55 -5.79
N ASP A 74 28.86 16.25 -6.04
CA ASP A 74 29.41 16.26 -7.39
C ASP A 74 29.03 14.95 -8.10
N GLU A 75 29.05 13.84 -7.35
CA GLU A 75 28.62 12.51 -7.79
C GLU A 75 27.84 11.78 -6.68
N ILE A 76 27.14 10.69 -7.04
CA ILE A 76 26.35 9.87 -6.09
C ILE A 76 27.20 9.33 -4.92
N HIS A 77 28.50 9.14 -5.08
CA HIS A 77 29.35 8.61 -4.01
C HIS A 77 29.52 9.58 -2.82
N ASP A 78 29.51 10.89 -3.09
CA ASP A 78 29.68 11.93 -2.05
C ASP A 78 28.60 11.85 -0.96
N PHE A 79 27.47 11.25 -1.31
CA PHE A 79 26.33 10.99 -0.45
C PHE A 79 26.69 10.09 0.74
N PHE A 80 27.47 9.03 0.51
CA PHE A 80 27.78 8.06 1.56
C PHE A 80 28.72 8.63 2.64
N GLY A 81 29.49 9.68 2.33
CA GLY A 81 30.36 10.37 3.27
C GLY A 81 29.62 11.16 4.36
N LEU A 82 28.28 11.27 4.27
CA LEU A 82 27.44 12.00 5.23
C LEU A 82 27.04 11.15 6.44
N PHE A 83 26.98 9.84 6.25
CA PHE A 83 26.42 8.92 7.24
C PHE A 83 27.31 8.58 8.44
N PRO A 84 28.65 8.70 8.43
CA PRO A 84 29.45 8.36 9.62
C PRO A 84 28.99 9.07 10.89
N ALA A 85 28.71 10.38 10.83
CA ALA A 85 28.19 11.14 11.97
C ALA A 85 26.80 10.64 12.40
N ILE A 86 25.93 10.31 11.44
CA ILE A 86 24.60 9.78 11.71
C ILE A 86 24.69 8.43 12.42
N TYR A 87 25.53 7.52 11.90
CA TYR A 87 25.73 6.19 12.47
C TYR A 87 26.34 6.24 13.87
N ALA A 88 27.26 7.18 14.11
CA ALA A 88 27.81 7.43 15.44
C ALA A 88 26.74 7.87 16.44
N LEU A 89 25.79 8.72 16.02
CA LEU A 89 24.71 9.22 16.88
C LEU A 89 23.60 8.18 17.11
N THR A 90 23.38 7.26 16.18
CA THR A 90 22.38 6.19 16.28
C THR A 90 22.97 4.84 16.69
N SER A 91 24.12 4.83 17.38
CA SER A 91 24.90 3.62 17.67
C SER A 91 24.36 2.76 18.82
N ASN A 92 23.35 3.23 19.56
CA ASN A 92 22.72 2.50 20.66
C ASN A 92 21.20 2.46 20.52
N THR A 93 20.57 1.52 21.23
CA THR A 93 19.13 1.26 21.13
C THR A 93 18.28 2.46 21.55
N THR A 94 18.69 3.24 22.56
CA THR A 94 17.97 4.42 23.03
C THR A 94 17.90 5.48 21.93
N ASN A 95 19.03 5.83 21.32
CA ASN A 95 19.05 6.79 20.23
C ASN A 95 18.39 6.23 18.97
N MET A 96 18.48 4.92 18.72
CA MET A 96 17.78 4.30 17.60
C MET A 96 16.26 4.39 17.72
N ARG A 97 15.69 4.21 18.92
CA ARG A 97 14.25 4.46 19.18
C ARG A 97 13.88 5.93 18.95
N ARG A 98 14.66 6.86 19.51
CA ARG A 98 14.44 8.31 19.34
C ARG A 98 14.46 8.72 17.86
N ALA A 99 15.43 8.21 17.12
CA ALA A 99 15.58 8.39 15.68
C ALA A 99 14.35 7.87 14.92
N THR A 100 13.97 6.62 15.17
CA THR A 100 12.80 5.98 14.53
C THR A 100 11.51 6.74 14.81
N ARG A 101 11.25 7.09 16.07
CA ARG A 101 10.07 7.85 16.49
C ARG A 101 10.00 9.21 15.80
N ALA A 102 11.11 9.91 15.68
CA ALA A 102 11.16 11.22 15.05
C ALA A 102 10.89 11.16 13.54
N VAL A 103 11.41 10.15 12.84
CA VAL A 103 11.11 9.95 11.42
C VAL A 103 9.64 9.57 11.24
N LEU A 104 9.12 8.58 11.96
CA LEU A 104 7.71 8.20 11.90
C LEU A 104 6.79 9.39 12.15
N GLY A 105 7.08 10.20 13.18
CA GLY A 105 6.30 11.39 13.50
C GLY A 105 6.35 12.46 12.40
N GLN A 106 7.49 12.65 11.72
CA GLN A 106 7.60 13.58 10.61
C GLN A 106 6.67 13.21 9.44
N PHE A 107 6.51 11.91 9.18
CA PHE A 107 5.70 11.42 8.05
C PHE A 107 4.22 11.21 8.39
N LEU A 108 3.92 10.70 9.60
CA LEU A 108 2.61 10.15 9.96
C LEU A 108 1.84 10.94 11.02
N ASP A 109 2.51 11.82 11.78
CA ASP A 109 1.87 12.61 12.83
C ASP A 109 1.45 14.00 12.31
N GLY A 110 0.72 14.73 13.14
CA GLY A 110 0.24 16.09 12.84
C GLY A 110 -1.15 16.13 12.23
N THR A 111 -1.67 17.34 12.06
CA THR A 111 -3.02 17.58 11.49
C THR A 111 -3.07 17.36 9.98
N LYS A 112 -1.91 17.47 9.31
CA LYS A 112 -1.70 17.21 7.89
C LYS A 112 -0.45 16.34 7.74
N PRO A 113 -0.56 15.02 7.98
CA PRO A 113 0.57 14.12 7.83
C PRO A 113 1.04 14.10 6.38
N TRP A 114 2.33 13.88 6.16
CA TRP A 114 2.89 13.81 4.81
C TRP A 114 2.36 12.60 4.06
N CYS A 115 2.20 11.45 4.71
CA CYS A 115 1.66 10.25 4.10
C CYS A 115 0.61 9.58 5.00
N SER A 116 -0.25 8.77 4.39
CA SER A 116 -1.21 7.91 5.10
C SER A 116 -0.63 6.53 5.38
N TYR A 117 0.40 6.12 4.64
CA TYR A 117 1.11 4.85 4.80
C TYR A 117 2.62 5.07 4.57
N LEU A 118 3.45 4.46 5.42
CA LEU A 118 4.91 4.51 5.34
C LEU A 118 5.51 3.10 5.43
N GLU A 119 6.27 2.68 4.42
CA GLU A 119 7.23 1.58 4.52
C GLU A 119 8.60 2.18 4.82
N LEU A 120 8.95 2.24 6.11
CA LEU A 120 10.24 2.70 6.56
C LEU A 120 11.28 1.61 6.29
N ARG A 121 12.41 1.95 5.67
CA ARG A 121 13.49 1.01 5.42
C ARG A 121 14.76 1.38 6.18
N SER A 122 15.51 0.39 6.62
CA SER A 122 16.81 0.63 7.23
C SER A 122 17.71 -0.60 7.22
N THR A 123 19.01 -0.37 7.10
CA THR A 123 20.05 -1.39 7.19
C THR A 123 20.36 -1.70 8.66
N PRO A 124 20.16 -2.95 9.15
CA PRO A 124 20.50 -3.30 10.53
C PRO A 124 22.00 -3.22 10.76
N ARG A 125 22.40 -2.42 11.75
CA ARG A 125 23.81 -2.21 12.11
C ARG A 125 24.13 -2.86 13.45
N GLN A 126 25.32 -3.44 13.52
CA GLN A 126 25.94 -3.88 14.78
C GLN A 126 26.97 -2.84 15.23
N THR A 127 26.97 -2.54 16.52
CA THR A 127 27.94 -1.68 17.21
C THR A 127 28.41 -2.39 18.49
N GLU A 128 29.29 -1.76 19.26
CA GLU A 128 29.69 -2.27 20.58
C GLU A 128 28.53 -2.32 21.58
N GLU A 129 27.50 -1.48 21.41
CA GLU A 129 26.38 -1.30 22.34
C GLU A 129 25.06 -1.89 21.82
N MET A 130 25.02 -2.40 20.58
CA MET A 130 23.79 -2.83 19.94
C MET A 130 24.05 -3.90 18.87
N THR A 131 23.43 -5.05 19.03
CA THR A 131 23.37 -6.09 18.00
C THR A 131 22.38 -5.73 16.89
N ARG A 132 22.47 -6.37 15.71
CA ARG A 132 21.48 -6.19 14.62
C ARG A 132 20.07 -6.57 15.05
N LYS A 133 19.93 -7.60 15.91
CA LYS A 133 18.65 -7.97 16.50
C LYS A 133 18.09 -6.85 17.36
N GLU A 134 18.88 -6.31 18.30
CA GLU A 134 18.44 -5.19 19.14
C GLU A 134 18.11 -3.93 18.33
N TYR A 135 18.86 -3.65 17.26
CA TYR A 135 18.55 -2.60 16.28
C TYR A 135 17.14 -2.80 15.70
N LEU A 136 16.86 -3.99 15.17
CA LEU A 136 15.58 -4.31 14.55
C LEU A 136 14.42 -4.21 15.56
N HIS A 137 14.61 -4.71 16.77
CA HIS A 137 13.62 -4.57 17.84
C HIS A 137 13.38 -3.09 18.19
N ALA A 138 14.44 -2.28 18.34
CA ALA A 138 14.32 -0.85 18.63
C ALA A 138 13.51 -0.09 17.56
N VAL A 139 13.70 -0.43 16.28
CA VAL A 139 12.93 0.16 15.18
C VAL A 139 11.49 -0.34 15.17
N LEU A 140 11.30 -1.66 15.20
CA LEU A 140 9.97 -2.29 15.11
C LEU A 140 9.05 -1.89 16.27
N ASP A 141 9.59 -1.76 17.48
CA ASP A 141 8.82 -1.31 18.64
C ASP A 141 8.24 0.10 18.46
N GLU A 142 8.88 0.98 17.68
CA GLU A 142 8.34 2.30 17.34
C GLU A 142 7.37 2.24 16.16
N VAL A 143 7.68 1.46 15.12
CA VAL A 143 6.81 1.24 13.95
C VAL A 143 5.46 0.65 14.39
N GLU A 144 5.48 -0.30 15.32
CA GLU A 144 4.29 -1.03 15.78
C GLU A 144 3.39 -0.22 16.72
N GLN A 145 3.82 0.95 17.20
CA GLN A 145 2.94 1.91 17.88
C GLN A 145 1.90 2.51 16.93
N TYR A 146 2.16 2.48 15.62
CA TYR A 146 1.19 2.88 14.60
C TYR A 146 0.32 1.68 14.19
N PRO A 147 -0.95 1.88 13.79
CA PRO A 147 -1.76 0.83 13.19
C PRO A 147 -1.08 0.19 11.96
N SER A 148 -1.35 -1.09 11.71
CA SER A 148 -0.74 -1.85 10.59
C SER A 148 -0.99 -1.24 9.21
N HIS A 149 -2.11 -0.55 9.03
CA HIS A 149 -2.44 0.15 7.78
C HIS A 149 -1.73 1.49 7.61
N LYS A 150 -0.90 1.94 8.58
CA LYS A 150 -0.17 3.22 8.54
C LYS A 150 1.34 3.09 8.41
N ALA A 151 1.93 2.06 8.99
CA ALA A 151 3.38 1.92 9.00
C ALA A 151 3.80 0.47 8.93
N ALA A 152 4.85 0.18 8.19
CA ALA A 152 5.52 -1.12 8.14
C ALA A 152 7.03 -0.94 7.98
N PHE A 153 7.79 -2.01 8.17
CA PHE A 153 9.24 -1.98 8.11
C PHE A 153 9.82 -2.91 7.04
N ILE A 154 10.84 -2.42 6.33
CA ILE A 154 11.64 -3.17 5.36
C ILE A 154 13.08 -3.24 5.86
N VAL A 155 13.64 -4.46 5.88
CA VAL A 155 15.05 -4.67 6.24
C VAL A 155 15.91 -4.46 5.00
N SER A 156 16.79 -3.48 5.01
CA SER A 156 17.69 -3.21 3.89
C SER A 156 19.01 -3.98 4.02
N LEU A 157 19.45 -4.56 2.90
CA LEU A 157 20.75 -5.18 2.71
C LEU A 157 21.68 -4.18 2.01
N ASP A 158 22.81 -3.87 2.63
CA ASP A 158 23.83 -3.01 2.01
C ASP A 158 24.65 -3.84 1.03
N ARG A 159 24.83 -3.35 -0.20
CA ARG A 159 25.62 -4.00 -1.26
C ARG A 159 27.05 -4.39 -0.85
N ARG A 160 27.60 -3.76 0.20
CA ARG A 160 28.94 -4.06 0.74
C ARG A 160 28.97 -5.18 1.78
N MET A 161 27.81 -5.68 2.20
CA MET A 161 27.73 -6.75 3.19
C MET A 161 28.41 -8.03 2.71
N GLY A 162 29.13 -8.68 3.62
CA GLY A 162 29.62 -10.03 3.40
C GLY A 162 28.49 -11.07 3.53
N VAL A 163 28.77 -12.29 3.06
CA VAL A 163 27.87 -13.46 3.13
C VAL A 163 27.27 -13.66 4.53
N GLU A 164 28.08 -13.58 5.57
CA GLU A 164 27.62 -13.77 6.96
C GLU A 164 26.65 -12.68 7.41
N GLU A 165 26.87 -11.43 6.99
CA GLU A 165 26.02 -10.30 7.35
C GLU A 165 24.69 -10.33 6.60
N LEU A 166 24.73 -10.68 5.30
CA LEU A 166 23.53 -10.91 4.49
C LEU A 166 22.68 -12.01 5.10
N LYS A 167 23.32 -13.14 5.44
CA LYS A 167 22.65 -14.27 6.08
C LYS A 167 21.99 -13.86 7.40
N GLU A 168 22.73 -13.19 8.28
CA GLU A 168 22.20 -12.72 9.57
C GLU A 168 21.00 -11.78 9.38
N CYS A 169 21.08 -10.80 8.48
CA CYS A 169 20.01 -9.84 8.25
C CYS A 169 18.74 -10.52 7.71
N VAL A 170 18.88 -11.44 6.75
CA VAL A 170 17.74 -12.16 6.18
C VAL A 170 17.15 -13.16 7.17
N ASP A 171 17.97 -13.91 7.90
CA ASP A 171 17.49 -14.81 8.95
C ASP A 171 16.68 -14.04 10.01
N LEU A 172 17.17 -12.88 10.45
CA LEU A 172 16.46 -12.02 11.40
C LEU A 172 15.14 -11.50 10.83
N ALA A 173 15.13 -11.03 9.59
CA ALA A 173 13.92 -10.56 8.92
C ALA A 173 12.85 -11.67 8.84
N CYS A 174 13.26 -12.88 8.44
CA CYS A 174 12.40 -14.06 8.38
C CYS A 174 11.89 -14.47 9.77
N SER A 175 12.76 -14.49 10.79
CA SER A 175 12.37 -14.82 12.17
C SER A 175 11.34 -13.82 12.70
N LEU A 176 11.63 -12.53 12.59
CA LEU A 176 10.73 -11.46 13.06
C LEU A 176 9.38 -11.51 12.33
N LYS A 177 9.37 -11.79 11.03
CA LYS A 177 8.14 -12.03 10.26
C LYS A 177 7.33 -13.19 10.84
N SER A 178 7.99 -14.33 11.10
CA SER A 178 7.34 -15.53 11.65
C SER A 178 6.82 -15.34 13.07
N GLU A 179 7.46 -14.46 13.85
CA GLU A 179 7.03 -14.03 15.19
C GLU A 179 5.84 -13.05 15.15
N GLY A 180 5.37 -12.67 13.95
CA GLY A 180 4.27 -11.74 13.76
C GLY A 180 4.66 -10.26 13.87
N ARG A 181 5.97 -9.94 13.90
CA ARG A 181 6.44 -8.55 13.84
C ARG A 181 6.21 -7.96 12.46
N ARG A 182 6.12 -6.63 12.39
CA ARG A 182 5.73 -5.90 11.17
C ARG A 182 6.87 -5.66 10.18
N VAL A 183 7.64 -6.71 9.90
CA VAL A 183 8.56 -6.76 8.75
C VAL A 183 7.75 -7.19 7.52
N VAL A 184 7.83 -6.43 6.43
CA VAL A 184 7.05 -6.71 5.21
C VAL A 184 7.90 -7.03 4.00
N GLY A 185 9.19 -6.70 4.04
CA GLY A 185 10.07 -6.98 2.92
C GLY A 185 11.55 -6.84 3.21
N ILE A 186 12.32 -7.14 2.17
CA ILE A 186 13.76 -6.92 2.05
C ILE A 186 14.00 -5.88 0.96
N ASP A 187 14.96 -5.00 1.21
CA ASP A 187 15.50 -4.03 0.26
C ASP A 187 16.98 -4.34 -0.04
N LEU A 188 17.46 -3.96 -1.23
CA LEU A 188 18.88 -3.89 -1.56
C LEU A 188 19.24 -2.43 -1.84
N CYS A 189 20.21 -1.88 -1.11
CA CYS A 189 20.61 -0.47 -1.20
C CYS A 189 22.13 -0.31 -0.97
N GLY A 190 22.61 0.93 -0.81
CA GLY A 190 24.03 1.23 -0.56
C GLY A 190 24.75 1.70 -1.82
N ASP A 191 26.09 1.62 -1.85
CA ASP A 191 26.85 2.12 -3.01
C ASP A 191 26.55 1.25 -4.25
N PRO A 192 25.95 1.81 -5.33
CA PRO A 192 25.56 1.05 -6.51
C PRO A 192 26.73 0.42 -7.26
N ARG A 193 27.98 0.81 -6.95
CA ARG A 193 29.20 0.27 -7.58
C ARG A 193 29.83 -0.87 -6.78
N ALA A 194 29.24 -1.21 -5.64
CA ALA A 194 29.74 -2.25 -4.74
C ALA A 194 28.94 -3.55 -4.83
N GLY A 195 29.58 -4.64 -4.37
CA GLY A 195 28.97 -5.96 -4.19
C GLY A 195 28.94 -6.80 -5.47
N ASP A 196 28.79 -8.12 -5.28
CA ASP A 196 28.45 -9.05 -6.35
C ASP A 196 26.99 -9.46 -6.20
N MET A 197 26.13 -9.04 -7.12
CA MET A 197 24.69 -9.28 -7.00
C MET A 197 24.31 -10.76 -7.08
N LYS A 198 25.19 -11.64 -7.59
CA LYS A 198 24.94 -13.08 -7.68
C LYS A 198 24.77 -13.74 -6.32
N ILE A 199 25.44 -13.23 -5.29
CA ILE A 199 25.38 -13.81 -3.94
C ILE A 199 24.00 -13.63 -3.29
N LEU A 200 23.14 -12.77 -3.86
CA LEU A 200 21.83 -12.46 -3.30
C LEU A 200 20.77 -13.53 -3.58
N GLU A 201 20.97 -14.39 -4.58
CA GLU A 201 19.94 -15.34 -5.06
C GLU A 201 19.36 -16.19 -3.92
N GLU A 202 20.22 -16.85 -3.16
CA GLU A 202 19.83 -17.70 -2.02
C GLU A 202 19.04 -16.91 -0.98
N TYR A 203 19.50 -15.71 -0.63
CA TYR A 203 18.91 -14.88 0.42
C TYR A 203 17.57 -14.27 0.02
N LEU A 204 17.42 -13.84 -1.24
CA LEU A 204 16.16 -13.33 -1.75
C LEU A 204 15.12 -14.46 -1.86
N ASP A 205 15.53 -15.68 -2.22
CA ASP A 205 14.63 -16.83 -2.27
C ASP A 205 14.20 -17.30 -0.88
N MET A 206 15.11 -17.25 0.10
CA MET A 206 14.77 -17.44 1.52
C MET A 206 13.71 -16.43 1.98
N ALA A 207 13.92 -15.14 1.69
CA ALA A 207 13.00 -14.07 2.07
C ALA A 207 11.60 -14.25 1.43
N LYS A 208 11.55 -14.54 0.12
CA LYS A 208 10.29 -14.84 -0.58
C LYS A 208 9.57 -16.05 0.01
N THR A 209 10.31 -17.11 0.35
CA THR A 209 9.75 -18.32 0.97
C THR A 209 9.13 -18.02 2.34
N ALA A 210 9.72 -17.08 3.09
CA ALA A 210 9.16 -16.59 4.35
C ALA A 210 7.99 -15.60 4.17
N GLY A 211 7.58 -15.31 2.93
CA GLY A 211 6.48 -14.39 2.62
C GLY A 211 6.87 -12.91 2.71
N LEU A 212 8.16 -12.58 2.66
CA LEU A 212 8.65 -11.21 2.53
C LEU A 212 8.62 -10.76 1.08
N LEU A 213 8.25 -9.50 0.85
CA LEU A 213 8.32 -8.86 -0.46
C LEU A 213 9.73 -8.32 -0.71
N ILE A 214 10.09 -8.16 -1.99
CA ILE A 214 11.42 -7.71 -2.40
C ILE A 214 11.31 -6.38 -3.14
N THR A 215 12.08 -5.38 -2.71
CA THR A 215 12.37 -4.16 -3.49
C THR A 215 13.88 -4.07 -3.70
N LEU A 216 14.33 -3.59 -4.85
CA LEU A 216 15.77 -3.52 -5.16
C LEU A 216 16.10 -2.15 -5.75
N HIS A 217 17.10 -1.47 -5.21
CA HIS A 217 17.75 -0.38 -5.94
C HIS A 217 18.44 -0.95 -7.17
N ILE A 218 18.18 -0.36 -8.34
CA ILE A 218 18.66 -0.89 -9.61
C ILE A 218 18.98 0.25 -10.59
N ALA A 219 20.04 0.07 -11.37
CA ALA A 219 20.44 0.98 -12.44
C ALA A 219 20.43 2.46 -12.00
N GLU A 220 21.01 2.73 -10.83
CA GLU A 220 21.05 4.08 -10.23
C GLU A 220 22.04 4.99 -10.96
N THR A 221 23.08 4.39 -11.56
CA THR A 221 24.16 5.09 -12.25
C THR A 221 24.36 4.53 -13.66
N ALA A 222 24.98 5.32 -14.54
CA ALA A 222 25.38 4.88 -15.87
C ALA A 222 26.47 3.79 -15.87
N GLU A 223 27.14 3.57 -14.72
CA GLU A 223 28.17 2.56 -14.55
C GLU A 223 27.61 1.17 -14.24
N ASN A 224 26.34 1.08 -13.80
CA ASN A 224 25.69 -0.20 -13.55
C ASN A 224 25.61 -0.99 -14.86
N SER A 225 26.18 -2.20 -14.87
CA SER A 225 26.24 -3.03 -16.07
C SER A 225 24.88 -3.57 -16.49
N TYR A 226 24.76 -3.89 -17.78
CA TYR A 226 23.61 -4.61 -18.32
C TYR A 226 23.42 -5.97 -17.62
N GLU A 227 24.51 -6.70 -17.39
CA GLU A 227 24.50 -8.00 -16.74
C GLU A 227 23.99 -7.93 -15.30
N GLU A 228 24.42 -6.92 -14.54
CA GLU A 228 23.92 -6.68 -13.18
C GLU A 228 22.43 -6.35 -13.18
N THR A 229 22.00 -5.44 -14.04
CA THR A 229 20.58 -5.05 -14.17
C THR A 229 19.73 -6.28 -14.52
N LYS A 230 20.16 -7.09 -15.48
CA LYS A 230 19.50 -8.34 -15.87
C LYS A 230 19.46 -9.35 -14.73
N GLN A 231 20.55 -9.49 -13.97
CA GLN A 231 20.61 -10.37 -12.80
C GLN A 231 19.60 -9.94 -11.74
N LEU A 232 19.56 -8.66 -11.37
CA LEU A 232 18.62 -8.14 -10.38
C LEU A 232 17.16 -8.31 -10.82
N LEU A 233 16.84 -8.07 -12.09
CA LEU A 233 15.51 -8.29 -12.64
C LEU A 233 15.13 -9.78 -12.69
N SER A 234 16.09 -10.68 -12.88
CA SER A 234 15.86 -12.13 -12.86
C SER A 234 15.35 -12.64 -11.51
N TYR A 235 15.63 -11.92 -10.43
CA TYR A 235 15.11 -12.20 -9.09
C TYR A 235 13.64 -11.82 -8.91
N GLN A 236 12.99 -11.25 -9.93
CA GLN A 236 11.56 -10.89 -9.92
C GLN A 236 11.14 -10.07 -8.69
N PRO A 237 11.79 -8.91 -8.44
CA PRO A 237 11.40 -8.05 -7.32
C PRO A 237 9.97 -7.53 -7.49
N ASN A 238 9.32 -7.20 -6.39
CA ASN A 238 7.98 -6.61 -6.40
C ASN A 238 8.01 -5.14 -6.82
N ARG A 239 9.07 -4.42 -6.43
CA ARG A 239 9.29 -3.00 -6.75
C ARG A 239 10.76 -2.71 -7.04
N LEU A 240 11.01 -1.60 -7.71
CA LEU A 240 12.35 -1.14 -8.10
C LEU A 240 12.59 0.26 -7.55
N GLY A 241 13.69 0.45 -6.83
CA GLY A 241 14.19 1.74 -6.39
C GLY A 241 14.95 2.43 -7.53
N HIS A 242 14.62 3.70 -7.78
CA HIS A 242 15.21 4.55 -8.81
C HIS A 242 14.97 4.07 -10.25
N ALA A 243 15.66 3.02 -10.71
CA ALA A 243 15.57 2.50 -12.08
C ALA A 243 15.89 3.55 -13.17
N THR A 244 16.85 4.44 -12.88
CA THR A 244 17.16 5.63 -13.70
C THR A 244 17.78 5.27 -15.06
N PHE A 245 18.72 4.33 -15.06
CA PHE A 245 19.52 3.95 -16.24
C PHE A 245 19.12 2.61 -16.85
N LEU A 246 17.88 2.16 -16.66
CA LEU A 246 17.38 0.97 -17.36
C LEU A 246 17.46 1.17 -18.88
N ASP A 247 18.02 0.18 -19.57
CA ASP A 247 18.01 0.12 -21.03
C ASP A 247 16.63 -0.28 -21.58
N ASP A 248 16.49 -0.32 -22.90
CA ASP A 248 15.19 -0.57 -23.55
C ASP A 248 14.69 -2.00 -23.33
N GLU A 249 15.58 -3.00 -23.26
CA GLU A 249 15.21 -4.38 -22.96
C GLU A 249 14.71 -4.51 -21.51
N ALA A 250 15.44 -3.96 -20.55
CA ALA A 250 15.06 -3.94 -19.14
C ALA A 250 13.75 -3.16 -18.92
N LYS A 251 13.58 -2.00 -19.56
CA LYS A 251 12.32 -1.24 -19.53
C LYS A 251 11.14 -2.05 -20.04
N THR A 252 11.35 -2.86 -21.08
CA THR A 252 10.30 -3.72 -21.65
C THR A 252 9.90 -4.79 -20.63
N LEU A 253 10.88 -5.51 -20.07
CA LEU A 253 10.65 -6.53 -19.04
C LEU A 253 9.93 -5.96 -17.80
N VAL A 254 10.38 -4.81 -17.30
CA VAL A 254 9.79 -4.13 -16.14
C VAL A 254 8.32 -3.78 -16.39
N ARG A 255 8.00 -3.30 -17.60
CA ARG A 255 6.63 -2.96 -17.99
C ARG A 255 5.73 -4.18 -18.12
N GLU A 256 6.20 -5.23 -18.79
CA GLU A 256 5.44 -6.47 -18.95
C GLU A 256 5.15 -7.13 -17.60
N SER A 257 6.10 -7.05 -16.68
CA SER A 257 5.99 -7.59 -15.32
C SER A 257 5.26 -6.66 -14.34
N LYS A 258 4.94 -5.42 -14.76
CA LYS A 258 4.34 -4.37 -13.93
C LYS A 258 5.05 -4.14 -12.59
N MET A 259 6.38 -4.27 -12.57
CA MET A 259 7.17 -3.97 -11.37
C MET A 259 7.08 -2.47 -11.08
N CYS A 260 6.50 -2.09 -9.94
CA CYS A 260 6.31 -0.69 -9.59
C CYS A 260 7.66 0.01 -9.38
N ILE A 261 7.80 1.25 -9.85
CA ILE A 261 9.03 2.02 -9.71
C ILE A 261 8.86 3.09 -8.63
N GLU A 262 9.76 3.07 -7.65
CA GLU A 262 9.90 4.06 -6.59
C GLU A 262 10.75 5.23 -7.13
N ILE A 263 10.10 6.35 -7.42
CA ILE A 263 10.69 7.53 -8.06
C ILE A 263 11.08 8.56 -7.02
N CYS A 264 12.36 8.96 -7.02
CA CYS A 264 12.94 9.90 -6.06
C CYS A 264 13.54 11.11 -6.80
N LEU A 265 12.72 12.13 -7.11
CA LEU A 265 13.07 13.21 -8.04
C LEU A 265 14.21 14.08 -7.50
N SER A 266 14.11 14.55 -6.25
CA SER A 266 15.16 15.38 -5.66
C SER A 266 16.48 14.63 -5.55
N SER A 267 16.44 13.36 -5.14
CA SER A 267 17.61 12.47 -5.08
C SER A 267 18.29 12.39 -6.45
N ASN A 268 17.54 12.07 -7.51
CA ASN A 268 18.11 11.89 -8.84
C ASN A 268 18.74 13.17 -9.42
N ILE A 269 18.16 14.34 -9.16
CA ILE A 269 18.73 15.63 -9.59
C ILE A 269 19.96 16.03 -8.77
N LEU A 270 19.92 15.84 -7.45
CA LEU A 270 21.01 16.25 -6.57
C LEU A 270 22.22 15.33 -6.68
N CYS A 271 22.00 14.02 -6.88
CA CYS A 271 23.05 13.02 -7.13
C CYS A 271 23.57 13.00 -8.58
N LYS A 272 23.07 13.89 -9.46
CA LYS A 272 23.47 14.00 -10.88
C LYS A 272 23.21 12.76 -11.73
N THR A 273 22.32 11.87 -11.28
CA THR A 273 21.87 10.72 -12.07
C THR A 273 20.85 11.14 -13.13
N VAL A 274 20.19 12.29 -12.93
CA VAL A 274 19.39 12.99 -13.92
C VAL A 274 19.86 14.45 -14.02
N PRO A 275 20.19 14.98 -15.21
CA PRO A 275 20.76 16.33 -15.33
C PRO A 275 19.72 17.45 -15.11
N ARG A 276 18.49 17.26 -15.61
CA ARG A 276 17.37 18.20 -15.44
C ARG A 276 16.10 17.41 -15.22
N LEU A 277 15.16 17.99 -14.47
CA LEU A 277 13.90 17.32 -14.16
C LEU A 277 13.10 16.92 -15.41
N GLU A 278 13.17 17.73 -16.47
CA GLU A 278 12.55 17.42 -17.76
C GLU A 278 13.11 16.16 -18.46
N ASP A 279 14.34 15.76 -18.13
CA ASP A 279 15.00 14.55 -18.64
C ASP A 279 14.67 13.30 -17.78
N HIS A 280 13.87 13.45 -16.71
CA HIS A 280 13.60 12.38 -15.77
C HIS A 280 12.78 11.23 -16.40
N HIS A 281 13.21 9.99 -16.16
CA HIS A 281 12.64 8.76 -16.72
C HIS A 281 11.18 8.52 -16.33
N ILE A 282 10.71 9.15 -15.26
CA ILE A 282 9.29 9.13 -14.86
C ILE A 282 8.35 9.39 -16.05
N ARG A 283 8.65 10.37 -16.93
CA ARG A 283 7.78 10.69 -18.08
C ARG A 283 7.51 9.48 -18.97
N TYR A 284 8.52 8.64 -19.19
CA TYR A 284 8.38 7.40 -19.95
C TYR A 284 7.35 6.46 -19.30
N TYR A 285 7.43 6.25 -17.98
CA TYR A 285 6.51 5.35 -17.29
C TYR A 285 5.09 5.90 -17.21
N ILE A 286 4.93 7.20 -17.01
CA ILE A 286 3.61 7.87 -17.04
C ILE A 286 2.95 7.73 -18.41
N GLN A 287 3.70 7.95 -19.49
CA GLN A 287 3.17 7.84 -20.86
C GLN A 287 2.73 6.42 -21.22
N HIS A 288 3.23 5.42 -20.51
CA HIS A 288 2.95 4.01 -20.73
C HIS A 288 2.00 3.40 -19.69
N ASP A 289 1.35 4.22 -18.85
CA ASP A 289 0.44 3.76 -17.79
C ASP A 289 1.08 2.71 -16.86
N HIS A 290 2.39 2.87 -16.60
CA HIS A 290 3.17 1.97 -15.77
C HIS A 290 3.10 2.39 -14.29
N PRO A 291 2.97 1.45 -13.33
CA PRO A 291 2.92 1.77 -11.92
C PRO A 291 4.21 2.45 -11.44
N VAL A 292 4.03 3.64 -10.86
CA VAL A 292 5.09 4.39 -10.17
C VAL A 292 4.57 4.91 -8.84
N VAL A 293 5.46 5.11 -7.88
CA VAL A 293 5.21 5.77 -6.59
C VAL A 293 6.25 6.86 -6.38
N ILE A 294 5.84 8.00 -5.85
CA ILE A 294 6.74 9.13 -5.60
C ILE A 294 7.21 9.05 -4.16
N CYS A 295 8.53 9.10 -3.97
CA CYS A 295 9.17 8.86 -2.69
C CYS A 295 10.25 9.90 -2.40
N THR A 296 10.59 10.06 -1.12
CA THR A 296 11.57 11.05 -0.67
C THR A 296 13.01 10.59 -0.70
N ASP A 297 13.26 9.28 -0.65
CA ASP A 297 14.58 8.67 -0.45
C ASP A 297 15.17 9.07 0.91
N ASP A 298 15.83 10.23 0.97
CA ASP A 298 16.48 10.77 2.15
C ASP A 298 16.16 12.26 2.33
N THR A 299 15.19 12.55 3.21
CA THR A 299 14.71 13.93 3.42
C THR A 299 15.77 14.87 4.00
N LEU A 300 16.73 14.37 4.78
CA LEU A 300 17.78 15.17 5.41
C LEU A 300 18.84 15.68 4.41
N PRO A 301 19.56 14.82 3.67
CA PRO A 301 20.60 15.27 2.75
C PRO A 301 20.02 16.01 1.54
N PHE A 302 18.88 15.55 1.00
CA PHE A 302 18.25 16.19 -0.16
C PHE A 302 17.40 17.41 0.22
N ARG A 303 17.20 17.65 1.52
CA ARG A 303 16.41 18.76 2.05
C ARG A 303 15.04 18.85 1.36
N THR A 304 14.39 17.71 1.22
CA THR A 304 13.08 17.57 0.56
C THR A 304 12.05 17.00 1.53
N SER A 305 10.77 17.13 1.20
CA SER A 305 9.64 16.46 1.85
C SER A 305 8.80 15.75 0.80
N LEU A 306 7.89 14.87 1.21
CA LEU A 306 6.98 14.22 0.26
C LEU A 306 6.10 15.25 -0.46
N GLU A 307 5.73 16.35 0.22
CA GLU A 307 5.04 17.48 -0.41
C GLU A 307 5.93 18.17 -1.46
N GLY A 308 7.23 18.31 -1.19
CA GLY A 308 8.22 18.85 -2.12
C GLY A 308 8.39 17.97 -3.37
N GLU A 309 8.44 16.65 -3.20
CA GLU A 309 8.49 15.71 -4.33
C GLU A 309 7.24 15.81 -5.23
N TYR A 310 6.05 15.93 -4.62
CA TYR A 310 4.82 16.16 -5.37
C TYR A 310 4.78 17.56 -5.99
N ALA A 311 5.39 18.56 -5.37
CA ALA A 311 5.50 19.89 -5.97
C ALA A 311 6.37 19.89 -7.24
N LEU A 312 7.43 19.08 -7.27
CA LEU A 312 8.24 18.86 -8.48
C LEU A 312 7.44 18.25 -9.63
N LEU A 313 6.39 17.48 -9.34
CA LEU A 313 5.47 17.01 -10.39
C LEU A 313 4.62 18.15 -10.96
N LEU A 314 4.02 18.97 -10.09
CA LEU A 314 3.01 19.97 -10.49
C LEU A 314 3.60 21.26 -11.05
N ALA A 315 4.73 21.74 -10.48
CA ALA A 315 5.32 23.02 -10.86
C ALA A 315 5.67 23.04 -12.36
N LEU A 316 5.56 24.20 -13.01
CA LEU A 316 5.87 24.32 -14.44
C LEU A 316 7.38 24.21 -14.70
N PRO A 317 7.81 23.75 -15.88
CA PRO A 317 9.21 23.84 -16.29
C PRO A 317 9.72 25.28 -16.21
N PRO A 318 10.98 25.50 -15.77
CA PRO A 318 11.99 24.48 -15.44
C PRO A 318 11.95 23.98 -13.98
N LEU A 319 11.01 24.47 -13.16
CA LEU A 319 10.96 24.16 -11.71
C LEU A 319 10.30 22.83 -11.39
N GLY A 320 9.42 22.35 -12.27
CA GLY A 320 8.75 21.06 -12.15
C GLY A 320 8.50 20.40 -13.52
N LEU A 321 7.76 19.30 -13.52
CA LEU A 321 7.37 18.57 -14.73
C LEU A 321 6.15 19.16 -15.45
N GLY A 322 5.43 20.07 -14.80
CA GLY A 322 4.22 20.68 -15.33
C GLY A 322 3.07 19.68 -15.50
N LEU A 323 3.03 18.61 -14.71
CA LEU A 323 1.92 17.65 -14.72
C LEU A 323 0.70 18.33 -14.10
N THR A 324 -0.02 19.11 -14.90
CA THR A 324 -1.19 19.88 -14.46
C THR A 324 -2.49 19.08 -14.64
N GLU A 325 -3.55 19.52 -13.96
CA GLU A 325 -4.93 19.09 -14.26
C GLU A 325 -5.31 19.37 -15.72
N VAL A 326 -4.64 20.31 -16.41
CA VAL A 326 -5.04 20.77 -17.75
C VAL A 326 -4.57 19.83 -18.87
N GLU A 327 -3.43 19.16 -18.71
CA GLU A 327 -2.93 18.21 -19.72
C GLU A 327 -3.62 16.85 -19.65
N ARG A 328 -4.12 16.44 -18.47
CA ARG A 328 -4.89 15.20 -18.27
C ARG A 328 -5.95 15.37 -17.14
N PRO A 329 -7.02 16.16 -17.38
CA PRO A 329 -8.05 16.45 -16.36
C PRO A 329 -8.81 15.20 -15.89
N ASP A 330 -8.89 14.19 -16.75
CA ASP A 330 -9.55 12.91 -16.46
C ASP A 330 -8.70 11.99 -15.58
N LEU A 331 -7.42 12.33 -15.41
CA LEU A 331 -6.45 11.46 -14.76
C LEU A 331 -5.81 12.07 -13.54
N LEU A 332 -5.60 13.37 -13.35
CA LEU A 332 -4.80 13.81 -12.19
C LEU A 332 -5.31 13.30 -10.81
N PRO A 333 -6.63 13.34 -10.50
CA PRO A 333 -7.16 12.73 -9.27
C PRO A 333 -7.07 11.20 -9.30
N SER A 334 -7.41 10.57 -10.43
CA SER A 334 -7.34 9.11 -10.59
C SER A 334 -5.92 8.57 -10.65
N PHE A 335 -4.93 9.35 -11.09
CA PHE A 335 -3.54 9.02 -11.38
C PHE A 335 -2.70 9.22 -10.13
N LEU A 336 -2.83 10.37 -9.44
CA LEU A 336 -2.25 10.53 -8.11
C LEU A 336 -2.94 9.63 -7.08
N SER A 337 -4.23 9.28 -7.28
CA SER A 337 -4.90 8.23 -6.50
C SER A 337 -4.51 6.81 -6.92
N LEU A 338 -4.23 6.51 -8.20
CA LEU A 338 -3.84 5.17 -8.71
C LEU A 338 -2.39 4.83 -8.35
N MET A 339 -1.50 5.82 -8.39
CA MET A 339 -0.11 5.70 -7.93
C MET A 339 -0.04 5.28 -6.44
N ASN A 340 -1.12 5.53 -5.68
CA ASN A 340 -1.22 5.19 -4.25
C ASN A 340 -2.21 4.03 -3.95
N SER A 341 -3.29 3.86 -4.74
CA SER A 341 -4.31 2.82 -4.48
C SER A 341 -3.85 1.43 -4.91
N ALA A 342 -3.05 1.30 -5.97
CA ALA A 342 -2.53 -0.01 -6.40
C ALA A 342 -1.60 -0.62 -5.34
N VAL A 343 -0.89 0.21 -4.56
CA VAL A 343 0.04 -0.27 -3.54
C VAL A 343 -0.67 -0.61 -2.23
N VAL A 344 -1.53 0.27 -1.71
CA VAL A 344 -2.26 -0.01 -0.45
C VAL A 344 -3.27 -1.16 -0.63
N SER A 345 -3.96 -1.20 -1.78
CA SER A 345 -4.89 -2.30 -2.11
C SER A 345 -4.15 -3.58 -2.46
N GLY A 346 -3.02 -3.51 -3.18
CA GLY A 346 -2.22 -4.67 -3.58
C GLY A 346 -1.44 -5.32 -2.42
N LEU A 347 -0.99 -4.53 -1.44
CA LEU A 347 -0.30 -5.00 -0.24
C LEU A 347 -1.25 -5.65 0.78
N HIS A 348 -2.48 -5.13 0.91
CA HIS A 348 -3.53 -5.79 1.73
C HIS A 348 -4.26 -6.91 0.98
N ALA A 349 -4.28 -6.92 -0.36
CA ALA A 349 -4.91 -7.97 -1.18
C ALA A 349 -4.08 -9.27 -1.26
N ARG A 350 -2.87 -9.30 -0.71
CA ARG A 350 -2.10 -10.54 -0.50
C ARG A 350 -2.06 -10.96 0.98
N ALA A 351 -3.13 -10.67 1.72
CA ALA A 351 -3.35 -11.17 3.07
C ALA A 351 -3.60 -12.69 3.04
N GLY A 352 -2.53 -13.49 2.93
CA GLY A 352 -2.56 -14.94 3.04
C GLY A 352 -3.44 -15.67 2.01
N PRO A 353 -3.41 -17.01 1.98
CA PRO A 353 -4.45 -17.76 1.28
C PRO A 353 -5.81 -17.44 1.89
N VAL A 354 -6.81 -17.17 1.05
CA VAL A 354 -8.21 -17.03 1.49
C VAL A 354 -8.57 -18.28 2.30
N PRO A 355 -9.07 -18.15 3.55
CA PRO A 355 -9.42 -19.32 4.36
C PRO A 355 -10.36 -20.25 3.60
N GLU A 356 -10.15 -21.57 3.68
CA GLU A 356 -10.97 -22.56 2.96
C GLU A 356 -12.47 -22.39 3.25
N SER A 357 -12.83 -21.97 4.46
CA SER A 357 -14.21 -21.68 4.85
C SER A 357 -14.85 -20.54 4.05
N VAL A 358 -14.08 -19.52 3.67
CA VAL A 358 -14.55 -18.39 2.84
C VAL A 358 -14.77 -18.86 1.41
N ILE A 359 -13.85 -19.66 0.86
CA ILE A 359 -13.99 -20.25 -0.48
C ILE A 359 -15.26 -21.12 -0.54
N VAL A 360 -15.46 -21.99 0.46
CA VAL A 360 -16.66 -22.84 0.53
C VAL A 360 -17.93 -21.99 0.61
N PHE A 361 -17.95 -20.95 1.43
CA PHE A 361 -19.07 -20.03 1.55
C PHE A 361 -19.42 -19.32 0.22
N ASP A 362 -18.41 -18.81 -0.49
CA ASP A 362 -18.58 -18.14 -1.77
C ASP A 362 -19.12 -19.08 -2.84
N VAL A 363 -18.57 -20.29 -2.92
CA VAL A 363 -19.05 -21.33 -3.86
C VAL A 363 -20.51 -21.67 -3.59
N LEU A 364 -20.91 -21.86 -2.32
CA LEU A 364 -22.30 -22.13 -1.96
C LEU A 364 -23.22 -20.96 -2.33
N THR A 365 -22.77 -19.72 -2.14
CA THR A 365 -23.53 -18.51 -2.47
C THR A 365 -23.75 -18.39 -3.98
N VAL A 366 -22.71 -18.66 -4.78
CA VAL A 366 -22.80 -18.68 -6.26
C VAL A 366 -23.73 -19.79 -6.74
N ILE A 367 -23.62 -20.99 -6.18
CA ILE A 367 -24.52 -22.12 -6.51
C ILE A 367 -25.98 -21.76 -6.21
N ALA A 368 -26.26 -21.17 -5.04
CA ALA A 368 -27.61 -20.74 -4.68
C ALA A 368 -28.17 -19.71 -5.66
N PHE A 369 -27.34 -18.75 -6.09
CA PHE A 369 -27.72 -17.75 -7.10
C PHE A 369 -27.98 -18.36 -8.48
N ILE A 370 -27.18 -19.34 -8.92
CA ILE A 370 -27.40 -20.07 -10.17
C ILE A 370 -28.72 -20.85 -10.11
N ILE A 371 -29.00 -21.54 -9.00
CA ILE A 371 -30.25 -22.28 -8.79
C ILE A 371 -31.45 -21.32 -8.85
N LEU A 372 -31.33 -20.12 -8.25
CA LEU A 372 -32.35 -19.08 -8.32
C LEU A 372 -32.59 -18.61 -9.76
N ILE A 373 -31.53 -18.36 -10.54
CA ILE A 373 -31.69 -17.97 -11.96
C ILE A 373 -32.44 -19.08 -12.71
N LEU A 374 -32.06 -20.34 -12.50
CA LEU A 374 -32.74 -21.47 -13.11
C LEU A 374 -34.22 -21.53 -12.69
N SER A 375 -34.53 -21.38 -11.40
CA SER A 375 -35.93 -21.39 -10.93
C SER A 375 -36.75 -20.20 -11.45
N VAL A 376 -36.15 -19.03 -11.61
CA VAL A 376 -36.81 -17.85 -12.21
C VAL A 376 -37.01 -18.04 -13.71
N THR A 377 -36.09 -18.67 -14.44
CA THR A 377 -36.28 -18.94 -15.88
C THR A 377 -37.48 -19.86 -16.15
N VAL A 378 -37.82 -20.74 -15.20
CA VAL A 378 -39.06 -21.52 -15.27
C VAL A 378 -40.26 -20.60 -15.42
N ALA A 379 -40.31 -19.42 -14.77
CA ALA A 379 -41.41 -18.45 -14.90
C ALA A 379 -41.72 -18.05 -16.35
N ARG A 380 -40.74 -18.14 -17.27
CA ARG A 380 -40.90 -17.81 -18.70
C ARG A 380 -41.48 -18.93 -19.56
N LEU A 381 -41.63 -20.14 -19.03
CA LEU A 381 -42.21 -21.27 -19.77
C LEU A 381 -43.74 -21.11 -19.86
N SER A 382 -44.27 -20.94 -21.07
CA SER A 382 -45.68 -20.60 -21.34
C SER A 382 -46.71 -21.71 -21.10
N GLY A 383 -46.32 -22.87 -20.56
CA GLY A 383 -47.20 -24.03 -20.35
C GLY A 383 -47.51 -24.39 -18.90
N ILE A 384 -46.94 -23.69 -17.91
CA ILE A 384 -47.12 -24.02 -16.48
C ILE A 384 -47.74 -22.82 -15.77
N GLN A 385 -48.83 -23.05 -15.04
CA GLN A 385 -49.44 -22.02 -14.20
C GLN A 385 -48.70 -21.91 -12.86
N ARG A 386 -48.47 -20.69 -12.39
CA ARG A 386 -47.82 -20.41 -11.09
C ARG A 386 -48.73 -19.58 -10.24
N VAL A 387 -48.70 -19.86 -8.95
CA VAL A 387 -49.45 -19.11 -7.94
C VAL A 387 -48.68 -17.87 -7.51
N LYS A 388 -49.37 -16.84 -7.01
CA LYS A 388 -48.74 -15.58 -6.63
C LYS A 388 -47.67 -15.79 -5.54
N THR A 389 -47.94 -16.64 -4.54
CA THR A 389 -46.97 -16.98 -3.48
C THR A 389 -45.70 -17.65 -3.99
N TRP A 390 -45.73 -18.29 -5.18
CA TRP A 390 -44.53 -18.80 -5.81
C TRP A 390 -43.61 -17.65 -6.24
N TYR A 391 -44.14 -16.57 -6.81
CA TYR A 391 -43.36 -15.38 -7.15
C TYR A 391 -42.84 -14.67 -5.90
N LEU A 392 -43.62 -14.64 -4.82
CA LEU A 392 -43.17 -14.11 -3.53
C LEU A 392 -41.99 -14.92 -2.95
N LEU A 393 -42.02 -16.25 -3.09
CA LEU A 393 -40.92 -17.12 -2.70
C LEU A 393 -39.67 -16.88 -3.58
N GLN A 394 -39.83 -16.71 -4.89
CA GLN A 394 -38.70 -16.36 -5.76
C GLN A 394 -38.10 -14.99 -5.42
N LEU A 395 -38.94 -14.00 -5.12
CA LEU A 395 -38.51 -12.66 -4.72
C LEU A 395 -37.75 -12.67 -3.38
N SER A 396 -38.24 -13.43 -2.39
CA SER A 396 -37.57 -13.56 -1.10
C SER A 396 -36.25 -14.35 -1.21
N SER A 397 -36.20 -15.40 -2.03
CA SER A 397 -34.97 -16.11 -2.37
C SER A 397 -33.96 -15.22 -3.11
N ALA A 398 -34.43 -14.34 -4.01
CA ALA A 398 -33.57 -13.38 -4.70
C ALA A 398 -32.96 -12.36 -3.75
N PHE A 399 -33.75 -11.78 -2.86
CA PHE A 399 -33.25 -10.85 -1.86
C PHE A 399 -32.27 -11.53 -0.89
N CYS A 400 -32.52 -12.79 -0.51
CA CYS A 400 -31.57 -13.59 0.29
C CYS A 400 -30.26 -13.86 -0.45
N CYS A 401 -30.29 -14.26 -1.72
CA CYS A 401 -29.06 -14.48 -2.50
C CYS A 401 -28.27 -13.17 -2.66
N LEU A 402 -28.96 -12.07 -2.95
CA LEU A 402 -28.33 -10.76 -3.10
C LEU A 402 -27.70 -10.26 -1.79
N SER A 403 -28.35 -10.47 -0.64
CA SER A 403 -27.82 -10.03 0.66
C SER A 403 -26.48 -10.68 0.99
N PHE A 404 -26.28 -11.95 0.64
CA PHE A 404 -25.00 -12.65 0.81
C PHE A 404 -24.01 -12.40 -0.32
N LEU A 405 -24.48 -12.15 -1.55
CA LEU A 405 -23.59 -11.82 -2.68
C LEU A 405 -22.81 -10.52 -2.44
N PHE A 406 -23.38 -9.56 -1.72
CA PHE A 406 -22.68 -8.33 -1.31
C PHE A 406 -21.45 -8.59 -0.41
N LEU A 407 -21.39 -9.73 0.29
CA LEU A 407 -20.23 -10.05 1.11
C LEU A 407 -19.04 -10.56 0.28
N VAL A 408 -19.29 -11.09 -0.92
CA VAL A 408 -18.26 -11.69 -1.79
C VAL A 408 -17.22 -10.64 -2.17
N GLY A 409 -15.96 -10.93 -1.83
CA GLY A 409 -14.83 -10.02 -2.04
C GLY A 409 -14.56 -9.05 -0.87
N HIS A 410 -15.38 -9.06 0.17
CA HIS A 410 -15.23 -8.24 1.38
C HIS A 410 -14.98 -9.09 2.65
N GLN A 411 -14.84 -10.41 2.53
CA GLN A 411 -14.60 -11.30 3.67
C GLN A 411 -13.14 -11.35 4.12
N THR A 412 -12.23 -10.82 3.30
CA THR A 412 -10.79 -10.71 3.60
C THR A 412 -10.29 -9.34 3.16
N GLY A 413 -9.19 -8.87 3.75
CA GLY A 413 -8.63 -7.54 3.47
C GLY A 413 -9.05 -6.48 4.51
N PRO A 414 -8.98 -5.19 4.17
CA PRO A 414 -9.26 -4.10 5.10
C PRO A 414 -10.74 -4.04 5.49
N GLU A 415 -11.04 -3.53 6.70
CA GLU A 415 -12.41 -3.39 7.19
C GLU A 415 -13.25 -2.52 6.24
N PRO A 416 -14.45 -3.00 5.80
CA PRO A 416 -15.33 -2.21 4.96
C PRO A 416 -15.84 -0.96 5.68
N PRO A 417 -16.22 0.11 4.95
CA PRO A 417 -16.80 1.30 5.56
C PRO A 417 -18.02 0.98 6.43
N LEU A 418 -18.19 1.68 7.57
CA LEU A 418 -19.30 1.46 8.51
C LEU A 418 -20.68 1.46 7.83
N GLN A 419 -20.89 2.34 6.84
CA GLN A 419 -22.12 2.43 6.08
C GLN A 419 -22.42 1.14 5.31
N PHE A 420 -21.39 0.52 4.72
CA PHE A 420 -21.50 -0.74 4.02
C PHE A 420 -21.82 -1.89 4.97
N CYS A 421 -21.15 -1.94 6.13
CA CYS A 421 -21.41 -2.95 7.16
C CYS A 421 -22.84 -2.83 7.70
N ALA A 422 -23.32 -1.61 7.98
CA ALA A 422 -24.68 -1.38 8.45
C ALA A 422 -25.74 -1.78 7.41
N PHE A 423 -25.53 -1.42 6.13
CA PHE A 423 -26.42 -1.81 5.05
C PHE A 423 -26.46 -3.34 4.85
N SER A 424 -25.30 -3.98 4.80
CA SER A 424 -25.19 -5.44 4.62
C SER A 424 -25.80 -6.20 5.80
N ALA A 425 -25.55 -5.76 7.04
CA ALA A 425 -26.14 -6.36 8.23
C ALA A 425 -27.68 -6.25 8.21
N ALA A 426 -28.23 -5.11 7.81
CA ALA A 426 -29.67 -4.92 7.69
C ALA A 426 -30.30 -5.90 6.68
N LEU A 427 -29.67 -6.10 5.51
CA LEU A 427 -30.13 -7.06 4.51
C LEU A 427 -30.04 -8.51 5.00
N ILE A 428 -28.92 -8.89 5.62
CA ILE A 428 -28.68 -10.25 6.12
C ILE A 428 -29.67 -10.61 7.23
N TYR A 429 -29.90 -9.71 8.19
CA TYR A 429 -30.83 -9.98 9.28
C TYR A 429 -32.30 -9.94 8.84
N ALA A 430 -32.64 -9.22 7.77
CA ALA A 430 -33.97 -9.25 7.18
C ALA A 430 -34.25 -10.53 6.36
N ALA A 431 -33.22 -11.24 5.88
CA ALA A 431 -33.40 -12.38 4.99
C ALA A 431 -34.11 -13.60 5.63
N PRO A 432 -33.71 -14.12 6.82
CA PRO A 432 -34.40 -15.24 7.46
C PRO A 432 -35.90 -15.02 7.71
N PRO A 433 -36.36 -13.91 8.33
CA PRO A 433 -37.79 -13.71 8.58
C PRO A 433 -38.59 -13.55 7.28
N MET A 434 -38.03 -12.90 6.27
CA MET A 434 -38.70 -12.73 4.96
C MET A 434 -38.84 -14.07 4.22
N VAL A 435 -37.81 -14.91 4.18
CA VAL A 435 -37.87 -16.24 3.56
C VAL A 435 -38.85 -17.14 4.31
N ALA A 436 -38.82 -17.14 5.65
CA ALA A 436 -39.74 -17.91 6.47
C ALA A 436 -41.21 -17.50 6.24
N ALA A 437 -41.49 -16.20 6.18
CA ALA A 437 -42.84 -15.69 5.89
C ALA A 437 -43.32 -16.09 4.49
N ALA A 438 -42.47 -15.92 3.47
CA ALA A 438 -42.80 -16.30 2.09
C ALA A 438 -43.05 -17.81 1.95
N ALA A 439 -42.23 -18.64 2.59
CA ALA A 439 -42.41 -20.09 2.61
C ALA A 439 -43.72 -20.49 3.31
N LEU A 440 -44.04 -19.86 4.44
CA LEU A 440 -45.29 -20.11 5.16
C LEU A 440 -46.52 -19.73 4.31
N CYS A 441 -46.50 -18.58 3.65
CA CYS A 441 -47.56 -18.16 2.73
C CYS A 441 -47.75 -19.18 1.58
N PHE A 442 -46.65 -19.67 1.00
CA PHE A 442 -46.69 -20.69 -0.04
C PHE A 442 -47.27 -22.01 0.45
N VAL A 443 -46.87 -22.49 1.63
CA VAL A 443 -47.39 -23.72 2.24
C VAL A 443 -48.88 -23.60 2.57
N ILE A 444 -49.32 -22.47 3.12
CA ILE A 444 -50.74 -22.21 3.40
C ILE A 444 -51.54 -22.20 2.10
N GLU A 445 -51.08 -21.52 1.05
CA GLU A 445 -51.77 -21.51 -0.24
C GLU A 445 -51.87 -22.92 -0.83
N LEU A 446 -50.77 -23.68 -0.80
CA LEU A 446 -50.72 -25.06 -1.30
C LEU A 446 -51.71 -25.95 -0.54
N TYR A 447 -51.73 -25.85 0.80
CA TYR A 447 -52.67 -26.60 1.65
C TYR A 447 -54.13 -26.26 1.33
N LEU A 448 -54.47 -24.98 1.19
CA LEU A 448 -55.84 -24.55 0.88
C LEU A 448 -56.30 -25.05 -0.49
N ARG A 449 -55.43 -24.98 -1.50
CA ARG A 449 -55.72 -25.48 -2.86
C ARG A 449 -55.89 -27.00 -2.89
N LEU A 450 -55.00 -27.75 -2.23
CA LEU A 450 -55.10 -29.21 -2.15
C LEU A 450 -56.36 -29.64 -1.38
N SER A 451 -56.66 -28.99 -0.26
CA SER A 451 -57.89 -29.22 0.50
C SER A 451 -59.14 -28.92 -0.32
N SER A 452 -59.16 -27.83 -1.09
CA SER A 452 -60.27 -27.51 -1.98
C SER A 452 -60.47 -28.57 -3.07
N ALA A 453 -59.38 -29.08 -3.65
CA ALA A 453 -59.41 -30.12 -4.67
C ALA A 453 -59.87 -31.49 -4.12
N LEU A 454 -59.38 -31.88 -2.95
CA LEU A 454 -59.67 -33.20 -2.35
C LEU A 454 -61.10 -33.29 -1.77
N TYR A 455 -61.61 -32.21 -1.20
CA TYR A 455 -62.89 -32.24 -0.47
C TYR A 455 -64.08 -31.62 -1.24
N SER A 456 -63.91 -31.28 -2.53
CA SER A 456 -64.94 -30.63 -3.38
C SER A 456 -65.56 -29.35 -2.79
N LYS A 457 -64.96 -28.77 -1.75
CA LYS A 457 -65.34 -27.48 -1.19
C LYS A 457 -64.70 -26.39 -2.04
N LYS A 458 -65.52 -25.59 -2.74
CA LYS A 458 -65.06 -24.37 -3.42
C LYS A 458 -64.62 -23.34 -2.37
N ILE A 459 -63.33 -23.30 -2.06
CA ILE A 459 -62.72 -22.14 -1.41
C ILE A 459 -62.49 -21.13 -2.52
N SER A 460 -63.06 -19.93 -2.42
CA SER A 460 -62.92 -18.93 -3.49
C SER A 460 -61.47 -18.47 -3.60
N ASP A 461 -60.98 -18.28 -4.82
CA ASP A 461 -59.63 -17.75 -5.07
C ASP A 461 -59.41 -16.39 -4.37
N ILE A 462 -60.48 -15.60 -4.25
CA ILE A 462 -60.50 -14.32 -3.52
C ILE A 462 -60.17 -14.51 -2.03
N LEU A 463 -60.66 -15.58 -1.40
CA LEU A 463 -60.39 -15.85 0.02
C LEU A 463 -58.96 -16.34 0.23
N VAL A 464 -58.44 -17.19 -0.67
CA VAL A 464 -57.04 -17.66 -0.64
C VAL A 464 -56.09 -16.48 -0.84
N ASP A 465 -56.37 -15.61 -1.80
CA ASP A 465 -55.61 -14.37 -2.03
C ASP A 465 -55.67 -13.44 -0.81
N ARG A 466 -56.84 -13.26 -0.19
CA ARG A 466 -56.95 -12.46 1.04
C ARG A 466 -56.14 -13.03 2.20
N ILE A 467 -56.06 -14.35 2.37
CA ILE A 467 -55.31 -14.96 3.47
C ILE A 467 -53.79 -14.88 3.26
N THR A 468 -53.34 -14.97 2.00
CA THR A 468 -51.92 -15.15 1.68
C THR A 468 -51.23 -13.87 1.22
N TRP A 469 -51.99 -12.85 0.81
CA TRP A 469 -51.48 -11.60 0.22
C TRP A 469 -52.02 -10.32 0.87
N SER A 470 -52.84 -10.40 1.92
CA SER A 470 -53.20 -9.19 2.66
C SER A 470 -52.00 -8.66 3.45
N ILE A 471 -51.22 -7.79 2.80
CA ILE A 471 -50.62 -6.67 3.52
C ILE A 471 -51.80 -5.98 4.22
N PRO A 472 -51.72 -5.62 5.52
CA PRO A 472 -52.68 -4.70 6.08
C PRO A 472 -52.58 -3.42 5.26
N MET A 473 -53.45 -3.29 4.25
CA MET A 473 -53.70 -2.01 3.62
C MET A 473 -54.23 -1.15 4.75
N ILE A 474 -53.35 -0.30 5.29
CA ILE A 474 -53.73 0.87 6.05
C ILE A 474 -54.75 1.59 5.18
N HIS A 475 -56.03 1.37 5.48
CA HIS A 475 -57.12 2.11 4.86
C HIS A 475 -56.91 3.57 5.25
N GLY A 476 -56.33 4.37 4.37
CA GLY A 476 -56.09 5.77 4.72
C GLY A 476 -55.17 6.61 3.84
N TRP A 477 -54.84 6.22 2.60
CA TRP A 477 -54.23 7.16 1.65
C TRP A 477 -54.98 7.10 0.32
N ALA A 478 -55.94 8.02 0.20
CA ALA A 478 -56.53 8.40 -1.08
C ALA A 478 -55.55 9.29 -1.83
N ILE A 479 -55.26 8.93 -3.08
CA ILE A 479 -55.01 9.87 -4.19
C ILE A 479 -55.86 9.37 -5.36
#